data_AF-A0A2V9ZL51-F1
#
_entry.id   AF-A0A2V9ZL51-F1
#
_cell.length_a   1.000
_cell.length_b   1.000
_cell.length_c   1.000
_cell.angle_alpha   90.00
_cell.angle_beta   90.00
_cell.angle_gamma   90.00
#
_symmetry.space_group_name_H-M   'P 1'
#
loop_
_entity.id
_entity.type
_entity.pdbx_description
1 polymer ?
#
loop_
_entity_poly.entity_id
_entity_poly.type
_entity_poly.pdbx_seq_one_letter_code
_entity_poly.pdbx_strand_id
1 'polypeptide(L)'
;MLLAPLLAFLTVLVPAPAEPTFIVPNFRDLTVKTREVRGFLFPIVTSWYFKGARERIEHRDEAAPPSAMVRSTILQCDQKLQFQLNPRDKEVLSSPIGSLIGLSESPQPFLTSARVGPMVTVTTDSVDTGERRQMGSYEVRHVRTTIRVVPAKGARTPASTKETDGWYIDLPGFGCRQSSEAGQGVLLGFTSISPAGPADHVVLKHLGTATHGLAVEETITERSRGNVVTCKVKLVEFSEQPIDQSLFELPLDYSPAQFHDRQSLHVNVGPEPAKP
;
A
#
# COMPACT_ATOMS: atom_id res chain seq x y z
N MET A 1 -30.18 -15.79 55.81
CA MET A 1 -28.81 -15.83 55.26
C MET A 1 -28.92 -16.30 53.81
N LEU A 2 -28.79 -15.39 52.85
CA LEU A 2 -28.68 -15.71 51.42
C LEU A 2 -27.40 -15.02 50.90
N LEU A 3 -26.40 -15.82 50.55
CA LEU A 3 -25.20 -15.36 49.86
C LEU A 3 -25.51 -15.15 48.37
N ALA A 4 -25.21 -13.97 47.84
CA ALA A 4 -25.14 -13.72 46.41
C ALA A 4 -23.69 -13.93 45.92
N PRO A 5 -23.44 -14.57 44.76
CA PRO A 5 -22.10 -14.68 44.22
C PRO A 5 -21.73 -13.42 43.42
N LEU A 6 -20.59 -12.85 43.76
CA LEU A 6 -19.96 -11.75 43.03
C LEU A 6 -19.32 -12.33 41.75
N LEU A 7 -19.90 -12.07 40.57
CA LEU A 7 -19.24 -12.36 39.30
C LEU A 7 -18.20 -11.26 39.03
N ALA A 8 -16.92 -11.59 39.17
CA ALA A 8 -15.83 -10.73 38.74
C ALA A 8 -15.70 -10.78 37.21
N PHE A 9 -16.06 -9.69 36.53
CA PHE A 9 -15.76 -9.51 35.12
C PHE A 9 -14.26 -9.19 34.96
N LEU A 10 -13.48 -10.17 34.48
CA LEU A 10 -12.15 -9.88 33.93
C LEU A 10 -12.33 -9.12 32.61
N THR A 11 -12.09 -7.81 32.63
CA THR A 11 -11.91 -7.02 31.42
C THR A 11 -10.53 -7.34 30.83
N VAL A 12 -10.50 -8.10 29.74
CA VAL A 12 -9.29 -8.27 28.93
C VAL A 12 -9.03 -6.93 28.23
N LEU A 13 -8.00 -6.20 28.68
CA LEU A 13 -7.49 -5.04 27.95
C LEU A 13 -6.86 -5.55 26.64
N VAL A 14 -7.54 -5.31 25.52
CA VAL A 14 -6.93 -5.50 24.20
C VAL A 14 -6.02 -4.28 23.97
N PRO A 15 -4.70 -4.45 23.79
CA PRO A 15 -3.82 -3.34 23.46
C PRO A 15 -4.26 -2.70 22.14
N ALA A 16 -4.37 -1.37 22.13
CA ALA A 16 -4.61 -0.62 20.91
C ALA A 16 -3.46 -0.88 19.91
N PRO A 17 -3.76 -0.97 18.60
CA PRO A 17 -2.70 -1.04 17.57
C PRO A 17 -1.80 0.18 17.71
N ALA A 18 -0.48 -0.04 17.69
CA ALA A 18 0.49 1.02 17.84
C ALA A 18 0.55 1.80 16.52
N GLU A 19 0.27 3.11 16.57
CA GLU A 19 0.37 3.94 15.37
C GLU A 19 1.77 3.81 14.74
N PRO A 20 1.87 3.65 13.40
CA PRO A 20 3.14 3.52 12.72
C PRO A 20 3.99 4.76 13.01
N THR A 21 5.11 4.55 13.70
CA THR A 21 5.97 5.66 14.13
C THR A 21 6.70 6.24 12.92
N PHE A 22 6.63 7.55 12.75
CA PHE A 22 7.37 8.27 11.72
C PHE A 22 8.88 8.09 11.93
N ILE A 23 9.62 7.76 10.88
CA ILE A 23 11.07 7.59 10.92
C ILE A 23 11.73 8.33 9.76
N VAL A 24 12.88 8.93 10.03
CA VAL A 24 13.79 9.44 9.01
C VAL A 24 14.80 8.34 8.69
N PRO A 25 14.72 7.71 7.50
CA PRO A 25 15.67 6.70 7.08
C PRO A 25 17.02 7.32 6.72
N ASN A 26 18.02 6.45 6.61
CA ASN A 26 19.33 6.77 6.04
C ASN A 26 19.71 5.69 5.02
N PHE A 27 19.03 5.71 3.87
CA PHE A 27 19.25 4.75 2.81
C PHE A 27 20.63 4.94 2.16
N ARG A 28 21.24 3.83 1.76
CA ARG A 28 22.30 3.86 0.76
C ARG A 28 21.68 4.18 -0.59
N ASP A 29 22.51 4.67 -1.51
CA ASP A 29 22.10 4.83 -2.90
C ASP A 29 21.64 3.48 -3.44
N LEU A 30 20.35 3.38 -3.80
CA LEU A 30 19.72 2.16 -4.28
C LEU A 30 18.66 2.50 -5.33
N THR A 31 18.74 1.82 -6.47
CA THR A 31 17.71 1.82 -7.50
C THR A 31 17.14 0.41 -7.64
N VAL A 32 15.82 0.29 -7.54
CA VAL A 32 15.10 -0.98 -7.79
C VAL A 32 14.02 -0.71 -8.81
N LYS A 33 14.04 -1.42 -9.94
CA LYS A 33 12.96 -1.37 -10.92
C LYS A 33 12.26 -2.71 -10.97
N THR A 34 10.94 -2.68 -10.91
CA THR A 34 10.10 -3.85 -11.03
C THR A 34 9.07 -3.67 -12.14
N ARG A 35 8.63 -4.79 -12.70
CA ARG A 35 7.57 -4.85 -13.71
C ARG A 35 6.41 -5.66 -13.16
N GLU A 36 5.26 -5.03 -13.06
CA GLU A 36 4.00 -5.63 -12.67
C GLU A 36 3.23 -6.04 -13.93
N VAL A 37 2.72 -7.27 -13.97
CA VAL A 37 1.81 -7.77 -15.00
C VAL A 37 0.57 -8.34 -14.33
N ARG A 38 -0.61 -7.84 -14.71
CA ARG A 38 -1.88 -8.21 -14.09
C ARG A 38 -2.92 -8.57 -15.14
N GLY A 39 -3.22 -9.86 -15.29
CA GLY A 39 -4.21 -10.34 -16.25
C GLY A 39 -4.02 -9.74 -17.66
N PHE A 40 -5.04 -9.03 -18.16
CA PHE A 40 -5.03 -8.38 -19.47
C PHE A 40 -4.61 -6.89 -19.44
N LEU A 41 -4.24 -6.36 -18.28
CA LEU A 41 -3.79 -4.96 -18.18
C LEU A 41 -2.38 -4.80 -18.75
N PHE A 42 -2.07 -3.59 -19.21
CA PHE A 42 -0.73 -3.26 -19.66
C PHE A 42 0.27 -3.36 -18.50
N PRO A 43 1.49 -3.85 -18.76
CA PRO A 43 2.52 -3.93 -17.73
C PRO A 43 2.88 -2.55 -17.19
N ILE A 44 3.04 -2.46 -15.87
CA ILE A 44 3.48 -1.24 -15.20
C ILE A 44 4.91 -1.45 -14.73
N VAL A 45 5.81 -0.58 -15.14
CA VAL A 45 7.17 -0.51 -14.60
C VAL A 45 7.18 0.49 -13.45
N THR A 46 7.60 0.04 -12.27
CA THR A 46 7.81 0.90 -11.11
C THR A 46 9.30 1.01 -10.84
N SER A 47 9.81 2.24 -10.76
CA SER A 47 11.20 2.54 -10.38
C SER A 47 11.23 3.20 -9.01
N TRP A 48 11.99 2.61 -8.11
CA TRP A 48 12.25 3.12 -6.76
C TRP A 48 13.69 3.60 -6.69
N TYR A 49 13.88 4.80 -6.16
CA TYR A 49 15.18 5.40 -5.91
C TYR A 49 15.27 5.79 -4.44
N PHE A 50 16.38 5.45 -3.79
CA PHE A 50 16.61 5.73 -2.38
C PHE A 50 17.97 6.41 -2.19
N LYS A 51 18.02 7.45 -1.37
CA LYS A 51 19.24 8.18 -1.01
C LYS A 51 19.07 8.91 0.31
N GLY A 52 19.79 8.49 1.35
CA GLY A 52 19.69 9.10 2.68
C GLY A 52 18.24 9.12 3.20
N ALA A 53 17.72 10.32 3.47
CA ALA A 53 16.34 10.53 3.90
C ALA A 53 15.32 10.71 2.75
N ARG A 54 15.73 10.44 1.50
CA ARG A 54 14.95 10.70 0.29
C ARG A 54 14.54 9.40 -0.39
N GLU A 55 13.33 9.41 -0.91
CA GLU A 55 12.78 8.32 -1.72
C GLU A 55 12.05 8.93 -2.93
N ARG A 56 12.16 8.28 -4.09
CA ARG A 56 11.39 8.63 -5.29
C ARG A 56 10.81 7.37 -5.90
N ILE A 57 9.55 7.46 -6.29
CA ILE A 57 8.78 6.37 -6.91
C ILE A 57 8.27 6.87 -8.25
N GLU A 58 8.53 6.13 -9.31
CA GLU A 58 8.04 6.44 -10.65
C GLU A 58 7.26 5.25 -11.21
N HIS A 59 6.01 5.48 -11.60
CA HIS A 59 5.21 4.49 -12.32
C HIS A 59 5.11 4.87 -13.79
N ARG A 60 5.42 3.92 -14.67
CA ARG A 60 5.30 4.04 -16.12
C ARG A 60 4.50 2.87 -16.66
N ASP A 61 3.46 3.16 -17.44
CA ASP A 61 2.84 2.16 -18.29
C ASP A 61 3.79 1.84 -19.45
N GLU A 62 4.18 0.58 -19.58
CA GLU A 62 5.15 0.14 -20.60
C GLU A 62 4.60 0.22 -22.02
N ALA A 63 3.28 0.05 -22.19
CA ALA A 63 2.64 0.14 -23.50
C ALA A 63 2.36 1.58 -23.93
N ALA A 64 2.44 2.52 -23.00
CA ALA A 64 2.20 3.92 -23.28
C ALA A 64 3.42 4.55 -23.98
N PRO A 65 3.20 5.52 -24.91
CA PRO A 65 4.30 6.17 -25.62
C PRO A 65 5.29 6.82 -24.63
N PRO A 66 6.55 7.10 -25.02
CA PRO A 66 7.52 7.74 -24.14
C PRO A 66 7.05 9.08 -23.54
N SER A 67 6.13 9.76 -24.23
CA SER A 67 5.45 11.00 -23.82
C SER A 67 4.27 10.79 -22.86
N ALA A 68 3.88 9.56 -22.58
CA ALA A 68 2.83 9.24 -21.63
C ALA A 68 3.27 9.57 -20.20
N MET A 69 2.28 9.96 -19.40
CA MET A 69 2.47 10.49 -18.06
C MET A 69 3.14 9.47 -17.13
N VAL A 70 4.36 9.79 -16.67
CA VAL A 70 5.00 9.07 -15.57
C VAL A 70 4.45 9.64 -14.27
N ARG A 71 3.80 8.81 -13.46
CA ARG A 71 3.38 9.25 -12.12
C ARG A 71 4.59 9.18 -11.21
N SER A 72 5.08 10.33 -10.75
CA SER A 72 6.25 10.38 -9.88
C SER A 72 5.89 10.95 -8.52
N THR A 73 6.36 10.29 -7.46
CA THR A 73 6.21 10.75 -6.08
C THR A 73 7.60 10.89 -5.47
N ILE A 74 7.87 12.01 -4.82
CA ILE A 74 9.10 12.25 -4.06
C ILE A 74 8.74 12.35 -2.59
N LEU A 75 9.41 11.57 -1.75
CA LEU A 75 9.31 11.61 -0.30
C LEU A 75 10.60 12.21 0.26
N GLN A 76 10.40 13.18 1.14
CA GLN A 76 11.43 13.95 1.81
C GLN A 76 11.25 13.74 3.32
N CYS A 77 11.71 12.60 3.84
CA CYS A 77 11.38 12.15 5.20
C CYS A 77 11.93 13.09 6.29
N ASP A 78 13.13 13.62 6.12
CA ASP A 78 13.72 14.63 7.01
C ASP A 78 12.87 15.91 7.11
N GLN A 79 12.20 16.28 6.02
CA GLN A 79 11.32 17.45 5.95
C GLN A 79 9.86 17.13 6.23
N LYS A 80 9.50 15.84 6.33
CA LYS A 80 8.13 15.34 6.46
C LYS A 80 7.22 15.81 5.31
N LEU A 81 7.78 15.94 4.10
CA LEU A 81 7.05 16.36 2.91
C LEU A 81 6.98 15.26 1.85
N GLN A 82 5.86 15.20 1.15
CA GLN A 82 5.73 14.44 -0.09
C GLN A 82 5.31 15.36 -1.23
N PHE A 83 5.77 15.04 -2.42
CA PHE A 83 5.45 15.74 -3.66
C PHE A 83 4.93 14.75 -4.68
N GLN A 84 3.76 15.00 -5.23
CA GLN A 84 3.25 14.30 -6.40
C GLN A 84 3.49 15.18 -7.62
N LEU A 85 4.17 14.63 -8.61
CA LEU A 85 4.52 15.33 -9.84
C LEU A 85 3.57 14.92 -10.96
N ASN A 86 3.05 15.90 -11.68
CA ASN A 86 2.41 15.73 -12.98
C ASN A 86 3.36 16.25 -14.07
N PRO A 87 4.11 15.37 -14.75
CA PRO A 87 5.05 15.81 -15.77
C PRO A 87 4.41 16.40 -17.02
N ARG A 88 3.12 16.11 -17.27
CA ARG A 88 2.41 16.61 -18.44
C ARG A 88 2.17 18.11 -18.32
N ASP A 89 1.62 18.51 -17.17
CA ASP A 89 1.20 19.88 -16.92
C ASP A 89 2.28 20.68 -16.15
N LYS A 90 3.39 20.00 -15.80
CA LYS A 90 4.47 20.54 -14.95
C LYS A 90 3.90 21.10 -13.65
N GLU A 91 3.03 20.32 -13.04
CA GLU A 91 2.39 20.67 -11.79
C GLU A 91 2.90 19.80 -10.64
N VAL A 92 3.03 20.41 -9.46
CA VAL A 92 3.39 19.72 -8.22
C VAL A 92 2.30 19.91 -7.18
N LEU A 93 1.91 18.80 -6.56
CA LEU A 93 1.10 18.80 -5.35
C LEU A 93 1.99 18.46 -4.15
N SER A 94 2.16 19.39 -3.23
CA SER A 94 2.90 19.19 -1.98
C SER A 94 1.94 18.86 -0.84
N SER A 95 2.37 17.98 0.07
CA SER A 95 1.63 17.70 1.30
C SER A 95 2.54 17.15 2.39
N PRO A 96 2.16 17.25 3.68
CA PRO A 96 2.84 16.53 4.74
C PRO A 96 2.79 15.02 4.52
N ILE A 97 3.86 14.30 4.86
CA ILE A 97 3.85 12.83 4.85
C ILE A 97 2.86 12.35 5.91
N GLY A 98 1.97 11.45 5.52
CA GLY A 98 0.86 11.00 6.36
C GLY A 98 -0.39 11.87 6.24
N SER A 99 -0.31 13.12 5.76
CA SER A 99 -1.51 13.87 5.38
C SER A 99 -2.13 13.19 4.16
N LEU A 100 -3.12 12.34 4.40
CA LEU A 100 -3.82 11.61 3.36
C LEU A 100 -4.53 12.58 2.42
N ILE A 101 -3.89 12.92 1.30
CA ILE A 101 -4.62 13.32 0.10
C ILE A 101 -5.06 12.00 -0.54
N GLY A 102 -6.31 11.59 -0.25
CA GLY A 102 -7.00 10.49 -0.94
C GLY A 102 -7.51 9.34 -0.07
N LEU A 103 -7.15 9.29 1.21
CA LEU A 103 -7.85 8.48 2.22
C LEU A 103 -8.30 9.45 3.31
N SER A 104 -9.52 9.33 3.79
CA SER A 104 -10.01 10.21 4.85
C SER A 104 -9.26 9.93 6.16
N GLU A 105 -8.18 10.64 6.44
CA GLU A 105 -7.67 10.84 7.81
C GLU A 105 -8.46 12.00 8.40
N SER A 106 -9.71 11.69 8.73
CA SER A 106 -10.36 12.42 9.80
C SER A 106 -9.95 11.70 11.08
N PRO A 107 -9.19 12.33 12.00
CA PRO A 107 -9.17 11.91 13.39
C PRO A 107 -10.51 12.34 14.01
N GLN A 108 -11.61 11.87 13.44
CA GLN A 108 -12.83 11.78 14.21
C GLN A 108 -12.59 10.63 15.18
N PRO A 109 -12.69 10.83 16.50
CA PRO A 109 -13.03 9.69 17.34
C PRO A 109 -14.21 9.04 16.65
N PHE A 110 -14.12 7.75 16.34
CA PHE A 110 -15.27 6.95 15.98
C PHE A 110 -16.20 7.01 17.19
N LEU A 111 -16.93 8.12 17.32
CA LEU A 111 -18.10 8.25 18.13
C LEU A 111 -18.96 7.12 17.63
N THR A 112 -19.15 6.18 18.54
CA THR A 112 -20.05 5.05 18.54
C THR A 112 -21.39 5.39 17.89
N SER A 113 -21.43 5.51 16.57
CA SER A 113 -22.63 5.23 15.81
C SER A 113 -22.69 3.71 15.74
N ALA A 114 -23.84 3.16 16.14
CA ALA A 114 -24.04 1.72 16.11
C ALA A 114 -23.64 1.20 14.72
N ARG A 115 -22.76 0.20 14.70
CA ARG A 115 -22.21 -0.46 13.51
C ARG A 115 -23.33 -1.24 12.82
N VAL A 116 -24.15 -0.56 12.03
CA VAL A 116 -25.32 -1.17 11.38
C VAL A 116 -24.95 -1.54 9.95
N GLY A 117 -24.47 -2.78 9.79
CA GLY A 117 -24.17 -3.41 8.51
C GLY A 117 -23.84 -4.89 8.72
N PRO A 118 -24.16 -5.79 7.77
CA PRO A 118 -23.74 -7.18 7.85
C PRO A 118 -22.21 -7.29 7.98
N MET A 119 -21.76 -8.18 8.86
CA MET A 119 -20.35 -8.31 9.19
C MET A 119 -19.56 -8.97 8.05
N VAL A 120 -18.34 -8.49 7.80
CA VAL A 120 -17.36 -9.12 6.92
C VAL A 120 -16.07 -9.31 7.71
N THR A 121 -15.62 -10.54 7.86
CA THR A 121 -14.34 -10.82 8.52
C THR A 121 -13.24 -10.91 7.47
N VAL A 122 -12.17 -10.14 7.63
CA VAL A 122 -10.96 -10.23 6.83
C VAL A 122 -9.84 -10.75 7.71
N THR A 123 -9.33 -11.94 7.39
CA THR A 123 -8.23 -12.56 8.11
C THR A 123 -6.98 -12.50 7.25
N THR A 124 -5.93 -11.87 7.75
CA THR A 124 -4.59 -11.82 7.16
C THR A 124 -3.66 -12.72 7.96
N ASP A 125 -3.01 -13.66 7.29
CA ASP A 125 -1.96 -14.50 7.83
C ASP A 125 -0.70 -14.31 7.01
N SER A 126 0.41 -13.90 7.63
CA SER A 126 1.66 -13.56 6.96
C SER A 126 2.83 -14.24 7.67
N VAL A 127 3.53 -15.11 6.95
CA VAL A 127 4.56 -16.00 7.48
C VAL A 127 5.84 -15.82 6.67
N ASP A 128 6.93 -15.51 7.38
CA ASP A 128 8.28 -15.58 6.84
C ASP A 128 8.69 -17.05 6.76
N THR A 129 9.06 -17.53 5.57
CA THR A 129 9.37 -18.95 5.36
C THR A 129 10.73 -19.35 5.91
N GLY A 130 11.56 -18.39 6.31
CA GLY A 130 12.96 -18.57 6.70
C GLY A 130 13.91 -18.62 5.51
N GLU A 131 13.42 -18.65 4.27
CA GLU A 131 14.26 -18.66 3.08
C GLU A 131 14.84 -17.27 2.80
N ARG A 132 16.13 -17.24 2.45
CA ARG A 132 16.92 -16.02 2.20
C ARG A 132 17.70 -16.15 0.91
N ARG A 133 17.90 -15.02 0.22
CA ARG A 133 18.84 -14.93 -0.91
C ARG A 133 19.53 -13.56 -0.92
N GLN A 134 20.77 -13.53 -1.41
CA GLN A 134 21.55 -12.30 -1.50
C GLN A 134 21.22 -11.53 -2.79
N MET A 135 21.09 -10.21 -2.70
CA MET A 135 20.92 -9.30 -3.83
C MET A 135 21.75 -8.02 -3.59
N GLY A 136 22.92 -7.94 -4.24
CA GLY A 136 23.90 -6.90 -3.92
C GLY A 136 24.31 -6.98 -2.44
N SER A 137 24.25 -5.86 -1.73
CA SER A 137 24.49 -5.81 -0.28
C SER A 137 23.27 -6.13 0.60
N TYR A 138 22.11 -6.44 -0.01
CA TYR A 138 20.86 -6.69 0.70
C TYR A 138 20.51 -8.17 0.76
N GLU A 139 19.87 -8.57 1.87
CA GLU A 139 19.24 -9.87 2.01
C GLU A 139 17.75 -9.76 1.64
N VAL A 140 17.29 -10.67 0.79
CA VAL A 140 15.88 -10.76 0.37
C VAL A 140 15.23 -11.93 1.10
N ARG A 141 14.06 -11.70 1.70
CA ARG A 141 13.31 -12.72 2.45
C ARG A 141 12.08 -13.16 1.70
N HIS A 142 11.79 -14.45 1.80
CA HIS A 142 10.56 -15.01 1.29
C HIS A 142 9.45 -14.92 2.35
N VAL A 143 8.36 -14.26 2.00
CA VAL A 143 7.17 -14.14 2.84
C VAL A 143 5.96 -14.64 2.05
N ARG A 144 5.15 -15.45 2.72
CA ARG A 144 3.85 -15.91 2.22
C ARG A 144 2.73 -15.27 3.01
N THR A 145 1.75 -14.75 2.30
CA THR A 145 0.60 -14.09 2.92
C THR A 145 -0.70 -14.62 2.33
N THR A 146 -1.64 -14.96 3.20
CA THR A 146 -3.00 -15.31 2.82
C THR A 146 -3.96 -14.30 3.43
N ILE A 147 -4.81 -13.71 2.60
CA ILE A 147 -5.94 -12.89 3.04
C ILE A 147 -7.22 -13.63 2.68
N ARG A 148 -8.08 -13.86 3.67
CA ARG A 148 -9.38 -14.50 3.51
C ARG A 148 -10.50 -13.54 3.89
N VAL A 149 -11.45 -13.34 2.99
CA VAL A 149 -12.65 -12.53 3.23
C VAL A 149 -13.84 -13.46 3.42
N VAL A 150 -14.48 -13.38 4.59
CA VAL A 150 -15.64 -14.19 4.98
C VAL A 150 -16.83 -13.27 5.26
N PRO A 151 -17.79 -13.17 4.33
CA PRO A 151 -19.01 -12.39 4.54
C PRO A 151 -20.05 -13.12 5.40
N ALA A 152 -20.74 -12.38 6.26
CA ALA A 152 -21.96 -12.85 6.92
C ALA A 152 -23.17 -12.78 5.98
N LYS A 153 -24.28 -13.42 6.37
CA LYS A 153 -25.54 -13.37 5.60
C LYS A 153 -25.98 -11.91 5.41
N GLY A 154 -26.23 -11.52 4.17
CA GLY A 154 -26.66 -10.17 3.80
C GLY A 154 -25.52 -9.20 3.48
N ALA A 155 -24.25 -9.58 3.72
CA ALA A 155 -23.11 -8.77 3.30
C ALA A 155 -22.99 -8.72 1.78
N ARG A 156 -22.50 -7.59 1.28
CA ARG A 156 -22.38 -7.33 -0.16
C ARG A 156 -21.00 -7.69 -0.69
N THR A 157 -20.00 -7.57 0.18
CA THR A 157 -18.64 -8.02 -0.09
C THR A 157 -18.65 -9.54 -0.33
N PRO A 158 -18.16 -10.02 -1.49
CA PRO A 158 -18.12 -11.45 -1.73
C PRO A 158 -17.04 -12.15 -0.92
N ALA A 159 -17.22 -13.46 -0.72
CA ALA A 159 -16.15 -14.30 -0.23
C ALA A 159 -15.01 -14.31 -1.24
N SER A 160 -13.78 -14.12 -0.77
CA SER A 160 -12.58 -14.16 -1.58
C SER A 160 -11.38 -14.68 -0.80
N THR A 161 -10.36 -15.10 -1.54
CA THR A 161 -9.05 -15.46 -0.99
C THR A 161 -7.98 -14.87 -1.87
N LYS A 162 -6.99 -14.23 -1.25
CA LYS A 162 -5.80 -13.69 -1.89
C LYS A 162 -4.59 -14.39 -1.29
N GLU A 163 -3.79 -15.00 -2.13
CA GLU A 163 -2.51 -15.62 -1.78
C GLU A 163 -1.40 -14.79 -2.41
N THR A 164 -0.42 -14.40 -1.61
CA THR A 164 0.78 -13.68 -2.03
C THR A 164 1.98 -14.50 -1.64
N ASP A 165 2.83 -14.82 -2.61
CA ASP A 165 4.14 -15.46 -2.44
C ASP A 165 5.18 -14.51 -3.01
N GLY A 166 6.04 -13.95 -2.16
CA GLY A 166 6.88 -12.83 -2.54
C GLY A 166 8.23 -12.79 -1.85
N TRP A 167 9.18 -12.16 -2.54
CA TRP A 167 10.54 -11.91 -2.10
C TRP A 167 10.70 -10.41 -1.86
N TYR A 168 11.06 -10.05 -0.63
CA TYR A 168 11.11 -8.66 -0.16
C TYR A 168 12.47 -8.29 0.38
N ILE A 169 12.93 -7.09 0.04
CA ILE A 169 14.07 -6.43 0.70
C ILE A 169 13.53 -5.61 1.86
N ASP A 170 14.13 -5.73 3.04
CA ASP A 170 13.84 -4.78 4.10
C ASP A 170 14.67 -3.52 3.97
N LEU A 171 13.94 -2.42 3.92
CA LEU A 171 14.48 -1.08 3.93
C LEU A 171 13.93 -0.39 5.19
N PRO A 172 14.69 -0.34 6.29
CA PRO A 172 14.25 0.32 7.51
C PRO A 172 13.85 1.78 7.22
N GLY A 173 12.64 2.18 7.62
CA GLY A 173 12.11 3.51 7.34
C GLY A 173 11.57 3.70 5.92
N PHE A 174 11.36 2.63 5.14
CA PHE A 174 10.66 2.67 3.86
C PHE A 174 9.31 3.40 3.98
N GLY A 175 9.04 4.35 3.09
CA GLY A 175 7.85 5.21 3.19
C GLY A 175 7.83 6.13 4.42
N CYS A 176 9.00 6.42 4.99
CA CYS A 176 9.20 7.24 6.20
C CYS A 176 8.48 6.71 7.45
N ARG A 177 8.29 5.39 7.57
CA ARG A 177 7.59 4.74 8.69
C ARG A 177 8.38 3.57 9.23
N GLN A 178 8.30 3.35 10.55
CA GLN A 178 8.69 2.07 11.14
C GLN A 178 7.66 1.03 10.73
N SER A 179 8.10 -0.08 10.15
CA SER A 179 7.24 -1.24 9.89
C SER A 179 6.91 -1.95 11.21
N SER A 180 6.00 -1.37 12.01
CA SER A 180 5.55 -1.97 13.26
C SER A 180 4.33 -2.89 13.11
N GLU A 181 3.70 -2.96 11.93
CA GLU A 181 2.52 -3.79 11.74
C GLU A 181 2.58 -4.61 10.44
N ALA A 182 2.62 -5.93 10.63
CA ALA A 182 2.43 -6.90 9.57
C ALA A 182 1.11 -6.63 8.82
N GLY A 183 1.19 -6.38 7.51
CA GLY A 183 0.03 -6.51 6.61
C GLY A 183 -0.83 -5.27 6.36
N GLN A 184 -0.54 -4.08 6.92
CA GLN A 184 -1.37 -2.89 6.62
C GLN A 184 -1.28 -2.44 5.15
N GLY A 185 -0.12 -2.61 4.49
CA GLY A 185 0.07 -2.19 3.08
C GLY A 185 -0.72 -2.99 2.05
N VAL A 186 -1.15 -4.23 2.37
CA VAL A 186 -1.79 -5.14 1.41
C VAL A 186 -3.32 -5.03 1.41
N LEU A 187 -3.90 -4.45 2.45
CA LEU A 187 -5.37 -4.42 2.62
C LEU A 187 -6.08 -3.57 1.55
N LEU A 188 -5.45 -2.53 1.03
CA LEU A 188 -6.17 -1.49 0.25
C LEU A 188 -6.06 -1.60 -1.29
N GLY A 189 -5.10 -2.35 -1.84
CA GLY A 189 -4.90 -2.38 -3.30
C GLY A 189 -5.74 -3.42 -4.06
N PHE A 190 -6.26 -4.45 -3.37
CA PHE A 190 -6.79 -5.65 -4.04
C PHE A 190 -8.02 -6.26 -3.38
N THR A 191 -8.41 -5.88 -2.16
CA THR A 191 -9.70 -6.33 -1.63
C THR A 191 -10.76 -5.34 -2.11
N SER A 192 -11.61 -5.80 -3.03
CA SER A 192 -12.73 -5.01 -3.55
C SER A 192 -13.84 -4.90 -2.50
N ILE A 193 -13.59 -4.13 -1.44
CA ILE A 193 -14.62 -3.69 -0.49
C ILE A 193 -15.40 -2.57 -1.20
N SER A 194 -16.51 -2.92 -1.85
CA SER A 194 -17.29 -1.96 -2.66
C SER A 194 -17.91 -0.83 -1.81
N PRO A 195 -17.86 0.45 -2.25
CA PRO A 195 -18.30 1.58 -1.44
C PRO A 195 -19.77 2.03 -1.62
N ALA A 196 -20.63 1.33 -2.37
CA ALA A 196 -21.95 1.88 -2.72
C ALA A 196 -23.11 1.32 -1.85
N GLY A 197 -23.49 1.99 -0.76
CA GLY A 197 -24.66 1.74 0.15
C GLY A 197 -24.26 1.44 1.61
N PRO A 198 -25.16 1.12 2.57
CA PRO A 198 -24.80 0.98 4.00
C PRO A 198 -23.61 0.04 4.20
N ALA A 199 -22.48 0.58 4.65
CA ALA A 199 -21.20 -0.11 4.62
C ALA A 199 -21.27 -1.45 5.37
N ASP A 200 -20.74 -2.51 4.76
CA ASP A 200 -20.53 -3.77 5.48
C ASP A 200 -19.65 -3.47 6.72
N HIS A 201 -19.91 -4.14 7.83
CA HIS A 201 -19.10 -3.96 9.03
C HIS A 201 -17.85 -4.85 8.95
N VAL A 202 -16.70 -4.25 8.65
CA VAL A 202 -15.43 -4.98 8.49
C VAL A 202 -14.77 -5.26 9.85
N VAL A 203 -14.41 -6.52 10.08
CA VAL A 203 -13.61 -6.98 11.21
C VAL A 203 -12.29 -7.54 10.69
N LEU A 204 -11.18 -6.90 11.06
CA LEU A 204 -9.84 -7.33 10.67
C LEU A 204 -9.26 -8.29 11.73
N LYS A 205 -8.66 -9.39 11.28
CA LYS A 205 -7.91 -10.34 12.11
C LYS A 205 -6.53 -10.54 11.50
N HIS A 206 -5.49 -10.41 12.32
CA HIS A 206 -4.11 -10.69 11.93
C HIS A 206 -3.61 -11.90 12.71
N LEU A 207 -3.16 -12.94 12.01
CA LEU A 207 -2.66 -14.18 12.62
C LEU A 207 -1.13 -14.25 12.57
N GLY A 208 -0.54 -13.82 11.46
CA GLY A 208 0.91 -13.82 11.25
C GLY A 208 1.53 -12.43 11.47
N THR A 209 2.83 -12.41 11.72
CA THR A 209 3.59 -11.20 12.07
C THR A 209 4.64 -10.81 11.04
N ALA A 210 4.77 -11.55 9.93
CA ALA A 210 5.76 -11.21 8.91
C ALA A 210 5.35 -9.94 8.15
N THR A 211 6.23 -8.94 8.16
CA THR A 211 6.07 -7.69 7.44
C THR A 211 6.47 -7.84 5.98
N HIS A 212 5.90 -7.00 5.12
CA HIS A 212 6.35 -6.86 3.74
C HIS A 212 7.33 -5.70 3.65
N GLY A 213 8.48 -5.96 3.04
CA GLY A 213 9.43 -4.93 2.62
C GLY A 213 9.15 -4.46 1.20
N LEU A 214 10.18 -3.97 0.51
CA LEU A 214 10.10 -3.67 -0.91
C LEU A 214 10.11 -4.97 -1.72
N ALA A 215 9.01 -5.25 -2.43
CA ALA A 215 8.90 -6.44 -3.27
C ALA A 215 9.86 -6.35 -4.47
N VAL A 216 10.71 -7.38 -4.64
CA VAL A 216 11.53 -7.56 -5.84
C VAL A 216 10.94 -8.61 -6.77
N GLU A 217 10.27 -9.60 -6.21
CA GLU A 217 9.47 -10.59 -6.93
C GLU A 217 8.20 -10.88 -6.13
N GLU A 218 7.07 -11.03 -6.80
CA GLU A 218 5.82 -11.37 -6.13
C GLU A 218 4.88 -12.08 -7.10
N THR A 219 4.18 -13.09 -6.61
CA THR A 219 3.01 -13.66 -7.28
C THR A 219 1.81 -13.53 -6.37
N ILE A 220 0.84 -12.75 -6.82
CA ILE A 220 -0.45 -12.58 -6.17
C ILE A 220 -1.49 -13.37 -6.94
N THR A 221 -2.24 -14.24 -6.26
CA THR A 221 -3.41 -14.93 -6.81
C THR A 221 -4.63 -14.59 -6.00
N GLU A 222 -5.60 -13.91 -6.63
CA GLU A 222 -6.89 -13.60 -6.04
C GLU A 222 -7.97 -14.51 -6.64
N ARG A 223 -8.78 -15.11 -5.77
CA ARG A 223 -9.94 -15.93 -6.14
C ARG A 223 -11.19 -15.32 -5.56
N SER A 224 -12.15 -14.95 -6.41
CA SER A 224 -13.42 -14.33 -6.00
C SER A 224 -14.52 -14.65 -7.00
N ARG A 225 -15.69 -15.08 -6.53
CA ARG A 225 -16.88 -15.41 -7.36
C ARG A 225 -16.56 -16.33 -8.57
N GLY A 226 -15.66 -17.29 -8.41
CA GLY A 226 -15.24 -18.20 -9.47
C GLY A 226 -14.21 -17.62 -10.46
N ASN A 227 -13.90 -16.33 -10.38
CA ASN A 227 -12.81 -15.71 -11.13
C ASN A 227 -11.48 -15.88 -10.41
N VAL A 228 -10.42 -16.05 -11.20
CA VAL A 228 -9.04 -16.08 -10.71
C VAL A 228 -8.26 -14.98 -11.42
N VAL A 229 -7.65 -14.10 -10.65
CA VAL A 229 -6.78 -13.04 -11.16
C VAL A 229 -5.40 -13.26 -10.60
N THR A 230 -4.40 -13.33 -11.48
CA THR A 230 -2.99 -13.40 -11.09
C THR A 230 -2.31 -12.08 -11.43
N CYS A 231 -1.60 -11.52 -10.45
CA CYS A 231 -0.64 -10.44 -10.64
C CYS A 231 0.78 -10.95 -10.36
N LYS A 232 1.74 -10.54 -11.18
CA LYS A 232 3.15 -10.89 -11.01
C LYS A 232 4.01 -9.63 -11.02
N VAL A 233 4.83 -9.48 -10.00
CA VAL A 233 5.91 -8.49 -9.92
C VAL A 233 7.22 -9.20 -10.23
N LYS A 234 8.03 -8.64 -11.12
CA LYS A 234 9.36 -9.15 -11.46
C LYS A 234 10.40 -8.05 -11.36
N LEU A 235 11.57 -8.38 -10.84
CA LEU A 235 12.72 -7.50 -10.86
C LEU A 235 13.18 -7.27 -12.30
N VAL A 236 13.42 -6.00 -12.64
CA VAL A 236 13.98 -5.56 -13.92
C VAL A 236 15.38 -5.02 -13.73
N GLU A 237 15.59 -4.22 -12.68
CA GLU A 237 16.88 -3.59 -12.40
C GLU A 237 17.12 -3.54 -10.89
N PHE A 238 18.37 -3.76 -10.51
CA PHE A 238 18.87 -3.56 -9.16
C PHE A 238 20.26 -2.92 -9.25
N SER A 239 20.45 -1.74 -8.64
CA SER A 239 21.70 -1.00 -8.71
C SER A 239 21.99 -0.27 -7.40
N GLU A 240 23.22 -0.36 -6.92
CA GLU A 240 23.75 0.36 -5.75
C GLU A 240 24.72 1.48 -6.18
N GLN A 241 24.66 1.89 -7.44
CA GLN A 241 25.49 2.97 -7.96
C GLN A 241 25.05 4.33 -7.41
N PRO A 242 25.96 5.32 -7.34
CA PRO A 242 25.62 6.65 -6.88
C PRO A 242 24.46 7.27 -7.65
N ILE A 243 23.49 7.81 -6.92
CA ILE A 243 22.30 8.46 -7.47
C ILE A 243 22.46 9.98 -7.35
N ASP A 244 22.15 10.69 -8.44
CA ASP A 244 22.17 12.15 -8.48
C ASP A 244 21.12 12.73 -7.52
N GLN A 245 21.54 13.66 -6.65
CA GLN A 245 20.67 14.31 -5.67
C GLN A 245 19.49 15.03 -6.33
N SER A 246 19.67 15.57 -7.55
CA SER A 246 18.64 16.31 -8.27
C SER A 246 17.39 15.47 -8.57
N LEU A 247 17.47 14.14 -8.56
CA LEU A 247 16.28 13.29 -8.70
C LEU A 247 15.29 13.45 -7.54
N PHE A 248 15.73 13.90 -6.37
CA PHE A 248 14.90 14.07 -5.18
C PHE A 248 14.48 15.51 -4.92
N GLU A 249 14.86 16.42 -5.82
CA GLU A 249 14.48 17.83 -5.75
C GLU A 249 13.30 18.11 -6.70
N LEU A 250 12.52 19.13 -6.38
CA LEU A 250 11.48 19.61 -7.28
C LEU A 250 12.12 20.22 -8.54
N PRO A 251 11.70 19.82 -9.75
CA PRO A 251 12.20 20.47 -10.94
C PRO A 251 11.77 21.94 -10.98
N LEU A 252 12.69 22.83 -11.38
CA LEU A 252 12.50 24.28 -11.33
C LEU A 252 11.36 24.80 -12.22
N ASP A 253 10.97 24.04 -13.23
CA ASP A 253 9.92 24.39 -14.18
C ASP A 253 8.53 23.91 -13.76
N TYR A 254 8.38 23.38 -12.53
CA TYR A 254 7.09 22.94 -12.00
C TYR A 254 6.41 24.06 -11.21
N SER A 255 5.10 24.19 -11.39
CA SER A 255 4.25 25.13 -10.66
C SER A 255 3.33 24.39 -9.68
N PRO A 256 2.91 25.00 -8.56
CA PRO A 256 1.96 24.36 -7.66
C PRO A 256 0.63 24.06 -8.37
N ALA A 257 0.12 22.84 -8.21
CA ALA A 257 -1.16 22.43 -8.78
C ALA A 257 -2.31 23.33 -8.26
N GLN A 258 -3.19 23.77 -9.16
CA GLN A 258 -4.33 24.60 -8.78
C GLN A 258 -5.40 23.75 -8.06
N PHE A 259 -6.07 24.32 -7.06
CA PHE A 259 -7.01 23.61 -6.16
C PHE A 259 -8.13 22.82 -6.88
N HIS A 260 -8.50 23.20 -8.11
CA HIS A 260 -9.51 22.52 -8.91
C HIS A 260 -9.04 21.22 -9.55
N ASP A 261 -7.73 20.96 -9.60
CA ASP A 261 -7.13 19.82 -10.29
C ASP A 261 -6.73 18.67 -9.36
N ARG A 262 -7.15 18.73 -8.08
CA ARG A 262 -6.93 17.60 -7.13
C ARG A 262 -7.59 16.29 -7.56
N GLN A 263 -8.58 16.34 -8.46
CA GLN A 263 -9.20 15.15 -9.07
C GLN A 263 -8.44 14.63 -10.30
N SER A 264 -7.70 15.46 -11.04
CA SER A 264 -6.97 15.04 -12.25
C SER A 264 -5.72 14.21 -11.93
N LEU A 265 -5.13 14.40 -10.74
CA LEU A 265 -4.07 13.54 -10.22
C LEU A 265 -4.58 12.15 -9.79
N HIS A 266 -5.89 12.01 -9.60
CA HIS A 266 -6.59 10.75 -9.30
C HIS A 266 -7.52 10.36 -10.46
N VAL A 267 -6.97 10.05 -11.63
CA VAL A 267 -7.76 9.36 -12.65
C VAL A 267 -7.99 7.91 -12.20
N ASN A 268 -9.24 7.62 -11.83
CA ASN A 268 -9.77 6.25 -11.81
C ASN A 268 -9.59 5.66 -13.21
N VAL A 269 -8.82 4.56 -13.31
CA VAL A 269 -8.84 3.70 -14.50
C VAL A 269 -10.15 2.92 -14.48
N GLY A 270 -11.24 3.61 -14.80
CA GLY A 270 -12.49 2.99 -15.22
C GLY A 270 -12.54 2.99 -16.75
N PRO A 271 -13.06 1.93 -17.39
CA PRO A 271 -13.25 1.94 -18.83
C PRO A 271 -14.23 3.07 -19.21
N GLU A 272 -13.81 3.89 -20.16
CA GLU A 272 -14.62 4.94 -20.77
C GLU A 272 -15.92 4.31 -21.33
N PRO A 273 -17.10 4.87 -21.05
CA PRO A 273 -18.34 4.35 -21.62
C PRO A 273 -18.34 4.58 -23.12
N ALA A 274 -18.50 3.50 -23.88
CA ALA A 274 -18.72 3.57 -25.32
C ALA A 274 -19.90 4.52 -25.60
N LYS A 275 -19.65 5.55 -26.43
CA LYS A 275 -20.70 6.43 -26.95
C LYS A 275 -21.68 5.64 -27.84
N PRO A 276 -22.94 6.09 -27.91
CA PRO A 276 -24.05 5.35 -28.51
C PRO A 276 -23.92 5.16 -30.02
#